data_AF-A0AAD8I0R8-F1
#
_entry.id   AF-A0AAD8I0R8-F1
#
_cell.length_a   1.000
_cell.length_b   1.000
_cell.length_c   1.000
_cell.angle_alpha   90.00
_cell.angle_beta   90.00
_cell.angle_gamma   90.00
#
_symmetry.space_group_name_H-M   'P 1'
#
loop_
_entity.id
_entity.type
_entity.pdbx_description
1 polymer ?
#
loop_
_entity_poly.entity_id
_entity_poly.type
_entity_poly.pdbx_seq_one_letter_code
_entity_poly.pdbx_strand_id
1 'polypeptide(L)'
;MSNISLPVLAYYRTTDVLIIATVIGHEVGHVVARHYAEQFTKWLWFTIGMMIILAGSAGSGIPPSPQGTEKLAELILNPCSRSNDKEADYIGLLLMASAAYDPREAPKVYEMLDDDDSSDSNFKFIDDLFSTHPSGKTRVAALSKPKVMEEAMTIFSKAIEATRREEEECIERGFDVCGS
;
A
#
# COMPACT_ATOMS: atom_id res chain seq x y z
N MET A 1 -37.35 6.66 -8.15
CA MET A 1 -36.06 7.17 -7.62
C MET A 1 -36.06 6.90 -6.13
N SER A 2 -35.82 5.65 -5.73
CA SER A 2 -35.74 5.25 -4.33
C SER A 2 -34.47 5.83 -3.73
N ASN A 3 -34.63 6.62 -2.68
CA ASN A 3 -33.55 7.00 -1.79
C ASN A 3 -33.03 5.73 -1.12
N ILE A 4 -31.99 5.13 -1.70
CA ILE A 4 -31.16 4.17 -0.98
C ILE A 4 -30.66 4.91 0.25
N SER A 5 -31.00 4.37 1.41
CA SER A 5 -30.64 4.96 2.69
C SER A 5 -29.12 5.10 2.77
N LEU A 6 -28.67 6.34 2.93
CA LEU A 6 -27.30 6.76 3.24
C LEU A 6 -26.57 6.04 4.42
N PRO A 7 -27.18 5.28 5.36
CA PRO A 7 -26.46 4.71 6.51
C PRO A 7 -25.37 3.69 6.15
N VAL A 8 -25.58 2.82 5.15
CA VAL A 8 -24.59 1.78 4.83
C VAL A 8 -23.33 2.41 4.22
N LEU A 9 -23.48 3.35 3.28
CA LEU A 9 -22.37 4.14 2.74
C LEU A 9 -21.77 5.12 3.75
N ALA A 10 -22.51 5.53 4.78
CA ALA A 10 -21.99 6.35 5.87
C ALA A 10 -21.19 5.52 6.89
N TYR A 11 -21.50 4.24 7.07
CA TYR A 11 -20.80 3.34 7.99
C TYR A 11 -19.36 3.04 7.53
N TYR A 12 -19.15 2.85 6.22
CA TYR A 12 -17.81 2.70 5.61
C TYR A 12 -17.00 4.00 5.53
N ARG A 13 -17.58 5.13 5.97
CA ARG A 13 -16.94 6.47 5.98
C ARG A 13 -16.41 6.86 7.37
N THR A 14 -16.29 5.90 8.29
CA THR A 14 -15.55 6.15 9.52
C THR A 14 -14.06 6.22 9.17
N THR A 15 -13.39 7.25 9.68
CA THR A 15 -11.97 7.53 9.42
C THR A 15 -11.10 6.30 9.73
N ASP A 16 -11.45 5.57 10.79
CA ASP A 16 -10.73 4.37 11.24
C ASP A 16 -10.77 3.23 10.21
N VAL A 17 -11.94 2.95 9.63
CA VAL A 17 -12.09 1.88 8.63
C VAL A 17 -11.31 2.21 7.36
N LEU A 18 -11.28 3.50 6.98
CA LEU A 18 -10.51 3.96 5.83
C LEU A 18 -9.00 3.84 6.07
N ILE A 19 -8.51 4.19 7.26
CA ILE A 19 -7.10 4.04 7.63
C ILE A 19 -6.71 2.56 7.56
N ILE A 20 -7.51 1.69 8.17
CA ILE A 20 -7.28 0.24 8.16
C ILE A 20 -7.31 -0.30 6.73
N ALA A 21 -8.29 0.09 5.91
CA ALA A 21 -8.38 -0.35 4.51
C ALA A 21 -7.17 0.10 3.68
N THR A 22 -6.67 1.30 3.94
CA THR A 22 -5.48 1.86 3.26
C THR A 22 -4.22 1.10 3.65
N VAL A 23 -4.01 0.84 4.94
CA VAL A 23 -2.84 0.09 5.45
C VAL A 23 -2.89 -1.37 4.99
N ILE A 24 -4.02 -2.05 5.16
CA ILE A 24 -4.17 -3.45 4.73
C ILE A 24 -4.05 -3.54 3.21
N GLY A 25 -4.62 -2.59 2.46
CA GLY A 25 -4.49 -2.52 1.01
C GLY A 25 -3.04 -2.45 0.56
N HIS A 26 -2.21 -1.67 1.24
CA HIS A 26 -0.77 -1.58 1.01
C HIS A 26 -0.07 -2.92 1.27
N GLU A 27 -0.31 -3.56 2.43
CA GLU A 27 0.31 -4.85 2.76
C GLU A 27 -0.09 -5.98 1.79
N VAL A 28 -1.37 -6.03 1.41
CA VAL A 28 -1.85 -6.96 0.39
C VAL A 28 -1.20 -6.63 -0.96
N GLY A 29 -0.99 -5.35 -1.28
CA GLY A 29 -0.22 -4.91 -2.44
C GLY A 29 1.19 -5.50 -2.48
N HIS A 30 1.91 -5.49 -1.35
CA HIS A 30 3.23 -6.13 -1.25
C HIS A 30 3.18 -7.64 -1.52
N VAL A 31 2.14 -8.32 -1.04
CA VAL A 31 1.96 -9.76 -1.26
C VAL A 31 1.63 -10.06 -2.72
N VAL A 32 0.71 -9.30 -3.31
CA VAL A 32 0.27 -9.44 -4.71
C VAL A 32 1.45 -9.21 -5.67
N ALA A 33 2.25 -8.19 -5.42
CA ALA A 33 3.45 -7.88 -6.22
C ALA A 33 4.66 -8.77 -5.84
N ARG A 34 4.55 -9.61 -4.82
CA ARG A 34 5.61 -10.54 -4.35
C ARG A 34 6.92 -9.84 -3.97
N HIS A 35 6.84 -8.61 -3.46
CA HIS A 35 8.01 -7.78 -3.14
C HIS A 35 8.98 -8.46 -2.18
N TYR A 36 8.49 -9.23 -1.19
CA TYR A 36 9.34 -9.98 -0.27
C TYR A 36 10.22 -11.03 -0.98
N ALA A 37 9.66 -11.73 -1.97
CA ALA A 37 10.41 -12.72 -2.74
C ALA A 37 11.46 -12.06 -3.64
N GLU A 38 11.13 -10.90 -4.21
CA GLU A 38 12.06 -10.11 -5.01
C GLU A 38 13.24 -9.59 -4.16
N GLN A 39 12.95 -9.02 -3.00
CA GLN A 39 13.95 -8.53 -2.05
C GLN A 39 14.87 -9.66 -1.60
N PHE A 40 14.32 -10.83 -1.27
CA PHE A 40 15.11 -11.99 -0.90
C PHE A 40 16.02 -12.45 -2.05
N THR A 41 15.50 -12.51 -3.28
CA THR A 41 16.26 -12.91 -4.46
C THR A 41 17.41 -11.93 -4.75
N LYS A 42 17.16 -10.63 -4.61
CA LYS A 42 18.19 -9.58 -4.75
C LYS A 42 19.27 -9.72 -3.68
N TRP A 43 18.88 -9.97 -2.44
CA TRP A 43 19.81 -10.19 -1.34
C TRP A 43 20.69 -11.43 -1.56
N LEU A 44 20.10 -12.51 -2.07
CA LEU A 44 20.83 -13.73 -2.44
C LEU A 44 21.85 -13.45 -3.54
N TRP A 45 21.47 -12.77 -4.62
CA TRP A 45 22.38 -12.40 -5.70
C TRP A 45 23.48 -11.44 -5.24
N PHE A 46 23.14 -10.48 -4.40
CA PHE A 46 24.12 -9.58 -3.79
C PHE A 46 25.15 -10.36 -2.97
N THR A 47 24.70 -11.30 -2.14
CA THR A 47 25.57 -12.16 -1.33
C THR A 47 26.47 -13.03 -2.22
N ILE A 48 25.92 -13.65 -3.27
CA ILE A 48 26.72 -14.42 -4.23
C ILE A 48 27.77 -13.53 -4.90
N GLY A 49 27.40 -12.33 -5.35
CA GLY A 49 28.32 -11.36 -5.93
C GLY A 49 29.45 -10.98 -4.96
N MET A 50 29.12 -10.75 -3.68
CA MET A 50 30.09 -10.43 -2.65
C MET A 50 31.08 -11.59 -2.40
N MET A 51 30.60 -12.83 -2.41
CA MET A 51 31.45 -14.02 -2.27
C MET A 51 32.43 -14.16 -3.43
N ILE A 52 32.01 -13.86 -4.67
CA ILE A 52 32.89 -13.86 -5.84
C ILE A 52 33.97 -12.78 -5.71
N ILE A 53 33.59 -11.57 -5.29
CA ILE A 53 34.54 -10.46 -5.08
C ILE A 53 35.57 -10.84 -4.01
N LEU A 54 35.13 -11.43 -2.89
CA LEU A 54 36.00 -11.87 -1.81
C LEU A 54 36.95 -13.00 -2.23
N ALA A 55 36.46 -13.98 -3.00
CA ALA A 55 37.30 -15.06 -3.54
C ALA A 55 38.36 -14.52 -4.51
N GLY A 56 38.01 -13.53 -5.34
CA GLY A 56 38.95 -12.86 -6.24
C GLY A 56 39.96 -11.96 -5.53
N SER A 57 39.57 -11.31 -4.42
CA SER A 57 40.46 -10.43 -3.65
C SER A 57 41.38 -11.17 -2.67
N ALA A 58 41.10 -12.45 -2.38
CA ALA A 58 41.94 -13.29 -1.52
C ALA A 58 43.40 -13.42 -2.02
N GLY A 59 43.64 -13.28 -3.33
CA GLY A 59 44.99 -13.23 -3.90
C GLY A 59 45.65 -11.84 -3.88
N SER A 60 44.88 -10.79 -3.62
CA SER A 60 45.31 -9.38 -3.73
C SER A 60 45.71 -8.76 -2.38
N GLY A 61 45.43 -9.44 -1.26
CA GLY A 61 45.78 -8.99 0.10
C GLY A 61 44.97 -7.78 0.62
N ILE A 62 44.01 -7.28 -0.14
CA ILE A 62 43.13 -6.16 0.24
C ILE A 62 41.78 -6.74 0.67
N PRO A 63 41.45 -6.78 1.98
CA PRO A 63 40.12 -7.21 2.41
C PRO A 63 39.07 -6.19 1.96
N PRO A 64 37.86 -6.64 1.56
CA PRO A 64 36.77 -5.71 1.25
C PRO A 64 36.44 -4.88 2.50
N SER A 65 36.29 -3.56 2.33
CA SER A 65 35.97 -2.68 3.46
C SER A 65 34.50 -2.88 3.87
N PRO A 66 34.19 -3.10 5.16
CA PRO A 66 32.81 -3.23 5.64
C PRO A 66 31.93 -2.04 5.23
N GLN A 67 32.49 -0.83 5.34
CA GLN A 67 31.85 0.43 4.96
C GLN A 67 31.53 0.51 3.45
N GLY A 68 32.38 -0.07 2.60
CA GLY A 68 32.13 -0.13 1.16
C GLY A 68 31.03 -1.13 0.81
N THR A 69 30.97 -2.26 1.51
CA THR A 69 29.92 -3.27 1.33
C THR A 69 28.55 -2.79 1.79
N GLU A 70 28.47 -2.07 2.91
CA GLU A 70 27.24 -1.48 3.43
C GLU A 70 26.68 -0.41 2.49
N LYS A 71 27.53 0.53 2.02
CA LYS A 71 27.12 1.54 1.03
C LYS A 71 26.65 0.91 -0.28
N LEU A 72 27.29 -0.18 -0.72
CA LEU A 72 26.89 -0.87 -1.93
C LEU A 72 25.54 -1.59 -1.76
N ALA A 73 25.31 -2.21 -0.59
CA ALA A 73 24.02 -2.79 -0.25
C ALA A 73 22.93 -1.72 -0.23
N GLU A 74 23.19 -0.57 0.40
CA GLU A 74 22.27 0.57 0.43
C GLU A 74 21.94 1.06 -0.99
N LEU A 75 22.94 1.19 -1.87
CA LEU A 75 22.74 1.65 -3.23
C LEU A 75 21.89 0.68 -4.08
N ILE A 76 22.05 -0.62 -3.87
CA ILE A 76 21.39 -1.65 -4.69
C ILE A 76 20.01 -2.01 -4.16
N LEU A 77 19.86 -2.12 -2.84
CA LEU A 77 18.63 -2.62 -2.21
C LEU A 77 17.64 -1.51 -1.87
N ASN A 78 18.11 -0.31 -1.50
CA ASN A 78 17.23 0.75 -0.99
C ASN A 78 16.35 1.42 -2.07
N PRO A 79 16.83 1.71 -3.29
CA PRO A 79 15.98 2.22 -4.37
C PRO A 79 14.88 1.24 -4.77
N CYS A 80 15.12 -0.06 -4.64
CA CYS A 80 14.11 -1.09 -4.86
C CYS A 80 12.97 -0.95 -3.87
N SER A 81 13.26 -0.80 -2.57
CA SER A 81 12.23 -0.67 -1.54
C SER A 81 11.25 0.46 -1.87
N ARG A 82 11.78 1.65 -2.24
CA ARG A 82 10.95 2.81 -2.59
C ARG A 82 10.11 2.62 -3.86
N SER A 83 10.55 1.79 -4.80
CA SER A 83 9.75 1.44 -5.98
C SER A 83 8.62 0.50 -5.59
N ASN A 84 8.94 -0.50 -4.76
CA ASN A 84 7.99 -1.49 -4.25
C ASN A 84 6.88 -0.81 -3.44
N ASP A 85 7.20 0.19 -2.62
CA ASP A 85 6.20 0.93 -1.85
C ASP A 85 5.19 1.66 -2.74
N LYS A 86 5.66 2.29 -3.82
CA LYS A 86 4.79 2.98 -4.80
C LYS A 86 3.88 2.01 -5.55
N GLU A 87 4.40 0.84 -5.88
CA GLU A 87 3.64 -0.21 -6.54
C GLU A 87 2.60 -0.81 -5.58
N ALA A 88 2.98 -1.07 -4.33
CA ALA A 88 2.08 -1.53 -3.28
C ALA A 88 0.95 -0.52 -3.00
N ASP A 89 1.27 0.78 -2.94
CA ASP A 89 0.28 1.86 -2.79
C ASP A 89 -0.72 1.90 -3.96
N TYR A 90 -0.21 1.77 -5.18
CA TYR A 90 -1.03 1.75 -6.38
C TYR A 90 -1.96 0.54 -6.38
N ILE A 91 -1.44 -0.67 -6.14
CA ILE A 91 -2.25 -1.89 -6.06
C ILE A 91 -3.27 -1.78 -4.91
N GLY A 92 -2.84 -1.29 -3.75
CA GLY A 92 -3.69 -1.06 -2.59
C GLY A 92 -4.86 -0.12 -2.90
N LEU A 93 -4.62 0.97 -3.63
CA LEU A 93 -5.66 1.89 -4.07
C LEU A 93 -6.69 1.19 -4.98
N LEU A 94 -6.24 0.36 -5.92
CA LEU A 94 -7.14 -0.40 -6.80
C LEU A 94 -7.93 -1.46 -6.02
N LEU A 95 -7.31 -2.10 -5.02
CA LEU A 95 -7.98 -3.05 -4.13
C LEU A 95 -9.06 -2.36 -3.30
N MET A 96 -8.76 -1.19 -2.72
CA MET A 96 -9.75 -0.37 -2.01
C MET A 96 -10.93 -0.01 -2.92
N ALA A 97 -10.65 0.46 -4.13
CA ALA A 97 -11.68 0.77 -5.12
C ALA A 97 -12.54 -0.46 -5.46
N SER A 98 -11.92 -1.64 -5.62
CA SER A 98 -12.62 -2.89 -5.89
C SER A 98 -13.50 -3.36 -4.72
N ALA A 99 -13.12 -3.01 -3.50
CA ALA A 99 -13.87 -3.26 -2.28
C ALA A 99 -14.91 -2.16 -1.97
N ALA A 100 -15.21 -1.29 -2.95
CA ALA A 100 -16.16 -0.18 -2.83
C ALA A 100 -15.79 0.88 -1.77
N TYR A 101 -14.50 1.03 -1.46
CA TYR A 101 -13.98 2.20 -0.73
C TYR A 101 -13.61 3.30 -1.71
N ASP A 102 -13.93 4.55 -1.36
CA ASP A 102 -13.65 5.71 -2.22
C ASP A 102 -12.14 5.95 -2.32
N PRO A 103 -11.51 5.77 -3.51
CA PRO A 103 -10.07 5.89 -3.66
C PRO A 103 -9.56 7.33 -3.45
N ARG A 104 -10.44 8.34 -3.50
CA ARG A 104 -10.08 9.75 -3.25
C ARG A 104 -9.75 10.01 -1.78
N GLU A 105 -10.13 9.10 -0.89
CA GLU A 105 -9.91 9.24 0.54
C GLU A 105 -8.54 8.68 0.97
N ALA A 106 -7.93 7.77 0.20
CA ALA A 106 -6.64 7.18 0.51
C ALA A 106 -5.48 8.23 0.60
N PRO A 107 -5.37 9.24 -0.30
CA PRO A 107 -4.38 10.30 -0.13
C PRO A 107 -4.53 11.07 1.19
N LYS A 108 -5.75 11.29 1.66
CA LYS A 108 -6.01 12.03 2.91
C LYS A 108 -5.52 11.26 4.13
N VAL A 109 -5.58 9.92 4.10
CA VAL A 109 -4.99 9.08 5.16
C VAL A 109 -3.48 9.32 5.25
N TYR A 110 -2.79 9.40 4.12
CA TYR A 110 -1.35 9.68 4.10
C TYR A 110 -1.01 11.11 4.48
N GLU A 111 -1.87 12.09 4.16
CA GLU A 111 -1.73 13.46 4.67
C GLU A 111 -1.89 13.51 6.19
N MET A 112 -2.89 12.81 6.75
CA MET A 112 -3.11 12.71 8.20
C MET A 112 -1.90 12.09 8.90
N LEU A 113 -1.34 11.02 8.34
CA LEU A 113 -0.15 10.35 8.90
C LEU A 113 1.13 11.21 8.80
N ASP A 114 1.24 12.10 7.80
CA ASP A 114 2.39 13.00 7.64
C ASP A 114 2.25 14.29 8.49
N ASP A 115 1.03 14.75 8.76
CA ASP A 115 0.73 15.96 9.54
C ASP A 115 0.67 15.69 11.06
N ASP A 116 0.64 14.43 11.47
CA ASP A 116 0.71 14.03 12.88
C ASP A 116 2.13 14.20 13.46
N ASP A 117 2.49 15.46 13.68
CA ASP A 117 3.49 15.90 14.66
C ASP A 117 2.98 15.70 16.12
N SER A 118 2.00 14.80 16.33
CA SER A 118 1.08 14.85 17.46
C SER A 118 1.23 13.66 18.41
N SER A 119 1.31 14.01 19.68
CA SER A 119 1.53 13.20 20.88
C SER A 119 0.44 12.16 21.19
N ASP A 120 -0.32 11.68 20.19
CA ASP A 120 -1.40 10.74 20.38
C ASP A 120 -0.91 9.30 20.20
N SER A 121 -0.69 8.62 21.33
CA SER A 121 -0.08 7.28 21.39
C SER A 121 -0.83 6.18 20.62
N ASN A 122 -2.08 6.44 20.21
CA ASN A 122 -2.92 5.48 19.51
C ASN A 122 -2.49 5.26 18.05
N PHE A 123 -1.82 6.24 17.42
CA PHE A 123 -1.35 6.14 16.04
C PHE A 123 0.15 5.83 15.90
N LYS A 124 0.87 5.78 17.02
CA LYS A 124 2.32 5.48 17.06
C LYS A 124 2.68 4.13 16.42
N PHE A 125 1.80 3.13 16.53
CA PHE A 125 2.00 1.84 15.86
C PHE A 125 1.92 1.95 14.33
N ILE A 126 1.05 2.83 13.82
CA ILE A 126 0.92 3.09 12.38
C ILE A 126 2.10 3.92 11.89
N ASP A 127 2.58 4.87 12.70
CA ASP A 127 3.79 5.65 12.41
C ASP A 127 5.06 4.79 12.39
N ASP A 128 5.22 3.85 13.34
CA ASP A 128 6.33 2.87 13.32
C ASP A 128 6.25 1.93 12.10
N LEU A 129 5.04 1.57 11.65
CA LEU A 129 4.84 0.82 10.41
C LEU A 129 5.26 1.63 9.17
N PHE A 130 4.97 2.94 9.12
CA PHE A 130 5.35 3.79 7.98
C PHE A 130 6.76 4.37 8.06
N SER A 131 7.44 4.26 9.21
CA SER A 131 8.83 4.69 9.40
C SER A 131 9.82 3.95 8.50
N THR A 132 9.48 2.75 8.02
CA THR A 132 10.26 2.00 7.03
C THR A 132 9.92 2.34 5.57
N HIS A 133 8.94 3.21 5.33
CA HIS A 133 8.40 3.56 4.01
C HIS A 133 8.59 5.06 3.69
N PRO A 134 8.51 5.47 2.42
CA PRO A 134 8.67 6.86 2.01
C PRO A 134 7.61 7.80 2.61
N SER A 135 7.97 9.08 2.76
CA SER A 135 7.09 10.11 3.33
C SER A 135 5.73 10.20 2.65
N GLY A 136 4.69 10.50 3.43
CA GLY A 136 3.30 10.64 3.00
C GLY A 136 3.15 11.60 1.81
N LYS A 137 3.85 12.74 1.80
CA LYS A 137 3.85 13.70 0.68
C LYS A 137 4.21 13.07 -0.67
N THR A 138 5.19 12.17 -0.69
CA THR A 138 5.61 11.49 -1.93
C THR A 138 4.53 10.52 -2.41
N ARG A 139 3.86 9.85 -1.48
CA ARG A 139 2.81 8.87 -1.73
C ARG A 139 1.53 9.54 -2.21
N VAL A 140 1.12 10.63 -1.54
CA VAL A 140 0.02 11.51 -1.96
C VAL A 140 0.23 11.98 -3.40
N ALA A 141 1.42 12.49 -3.73
CA ALA A 141 1.71 12.94 -5.09
C ALA A 141 1.67 11.80 -6.13
N ALA A 142 2.00 10.57 -5.74
CA ALA A 142 1.94 9.41 -6.63
C ALA A 142 0.49 8.96 -6.89
N LEU A 143 -0.34 8.91 -5.85
CA LEU A 143 -1.73 8.46 -5.92
C LEU A 143 -2.67 9.50 -6.53
N SER A 144 -2.41 10.79 -6.28
CA SER A 144 -3.18 11.90 -6.84
C SER A 144 -2.90 12.16 -8.33
N LYS A 145 -2.09 11.33 -9.00
CA LYS A 145 -1.88 11.42 -10.44
C LYS A 145 -3.21 11.17 -11.17
N PRO A 146 -3.60 12.02 -12.14
CA PRO A 146 -4.89 11.90 -12.82
C PRO A 146 -5.16 10.51 -13.38
N LYS A 147 -4.17 9.90 -14.03
CA LYS A 147 -4.28 8.55 -14.61
C LYS A 147 -4.57 7.47 -13.57
N VAL A 148 -3.88 7.53 -12.42
CA VAL A 148 -4.03 6.56 -11.33
C VAL A 148 -5.43 6.70 -10.72
N MET A 149 -5.82 7.94 -10.44
CA MET A 149 -7.13 8.22 -9.84
C MET A 149 -8.28 7.86 -10.81
N GLU A 150 -8.16 8.17 -12.09
CA GLU A 150 -9.17 7.83 -13.10
C GLU A 150 -9.39 6.31 -13.20
N GLU A 151 -8.30 5.54 -13.18
CA GLU A 151 -8.36 4.08 -13.17
C GLU A 151 -9.05 3.55 -11.91
N ALA A 152 -8.62 4.00 -10.73
CA ALA A 152 -9.22 3.60 -9.46
C ALA A 152 -10.72 3.98 -9.41
N MET A 153 -11.08 5.17 -9.86
CA MET A 153 -12.48 5.62 -9.91
C MET A 153 -13.33 4.79 -10.87
N THR A 154 -12.75 4.29 -11.95
CA THR A 154 -13.45 3.38 -12.88
C THR A 154 -13.71 2.01 -12.26
N ILE A 155 -12.81 1.51 -11.43
CA ILE A 155 -13.02 0.27 -10.66
C ILE A 155 -14.08 0.50 -9.59
N PHE A 156 -13.97 1.62 -8.87
CA PHE A 156 -14.89 2.00 -7.80
C PHE A 156 -16.33 2.14 -8.29
N SER A 157 -16.56 2.79 -9.43
CA SER A 157 -17.91 2.93 -9.99
C SER A 157 -18.54 1.56 -10.32
N LYS A 158 -17.76 0.65 -10.91
CA LYS A 158 -18.19 -0.72 -11.18
C LYS A 158 -18.48 -1.51 -9.91
N ALA A 159 -17.65 -1.36 -8.87
CA ALA A 159 -17.86 -2.02 -7.59
C ALA A 159 -19.18 -1.57 -6.94
N ILE A 160 -19.44 -0.26 -6.92
CA ILE A 160 -20.70 0.31 -6.39
C ILE A 160 -21.93 -0.19 -7.18
N GLU A 161 -21.83 -0.25 -8.51
CA GLU A 161 -22.91 -0.81 -9.35
C GLU A 161 -23.14 -2.30 -9.08
N ALA A 162 -22.08 -3.07 -8.83
CA ALA A 162 -22.19 -4.48 -8.47
C ALA A 162 -22.86 -4.66 -7.12
N THR A 163 -22.44 -3.92 -6.09
CA THR A 163 -23.05 -3.95 -4.76
C THR A 163 -24.53 -3.58 -4.82
N ARG A 164 -24.90 -2.54 -5.58
CA ARG A 164 -26.32 -2.16 -5.75
C ARG A 164 -27.15 -3.28 -6.37
N ARG A 165 -26.61 -3.95 -7.39
CA ARG A 165 -27.30 -5.06 -8.06
C ARG A 165 -27.52 -6.24 -7.12
N GLU A 166 -26.53 -6.54 -6.28
CA GLU A 166 -26.65 -7.60 -5.27
C GLU A 166 -27.70 -7.27 -4.21
N GLU A 167 -27.78 -6.00 -3.78
CA GLU A 167 -28.84 -5.54 -2.86
C GLU A 167 -30.23 -5.69 -3.49
N GLU A 168 -30.40 -5.25 -4.74
CA GLU A 168 -31.66 -5.39 -5.48
C GLU A 168 -32.08 -6.87 -5.61
N GLU A 169 -31.15 -7.76 -5.95
CA GLU A 169 -31.40 -9.20 -6.04
C GLU A 169 -31.75 -9.82 -4.69
N CYS A 170 -31.13 -9.39 -3.58
CA CYS A 170 -31.49 -9.84 -2.24
C CYS A 170 -32.92 -9.43 -1.86
N ILE A 171 -33.32 -8.19 -2.18
CA ILE A 171 -34.68 -7.70 -1.96
C ILE A 171 -35.68 -8.52 -2.78
N GLU A 172 -35.40 -8.78 -4.06
CA GLU A 172 -36.27 -9.58 -4.93
C GLU A 172 -36.45 -11.03 -4.43
N ARG A 173 -35.41 -11.61 -3.83
CA ARG A 173 -35.45 -12.95 -3.23
C ARG A 173 -36.15 -12.98 -1.87
N GLY A 174 -36.67 -11.85 -1.39
CA GLY A 174 -37.39 -11.74 -0.12
C GLY A 174 -36.49 -11.83 1.11
N PHE A 175 -35.17 -11.63 0.95
CA PHE A 175 -34.26 -11.45 2.08
C PHE A 175 -34.28 -9.98 2.50
N ASP A 176 -34.50 -9.74 3.79
CA ASP A 176 -34.46 -8.40 4.36
C ASP A 176 -32.99 -7.94 4.37
N VAL A 177 -32.67 -6.91 3.59
CA VAL A 177 -31.30 -6.34 3.50
C VAL A 177 -30.99 -5.50 4.76
N CYS A 178 -31.95 -5.36 5.67
CA CYS A 178 -31.74 -4.84 7.01
C CYS A 178 -31.11 -5.91 7.92
N GLY A 179 -29.78 -5.93 7.97
CA GLY A 179 -29.10 -6.30 9.21
C GLY A 179 -29.53 -5.32 10.31
N SER A 180 -30.33 -5.80 11.26
CA SER A 180 -30.51 -5.20 12.58
C SER A 180 -29.19 -5.15 13.35
#